data_AF-A0A919I092-F1
#
_entry.id   AF-A0A919I092-F1
#
_cell.length_a   1.000
_cell.length_b   1.000
_cell.length_c   1.000
_cell.angle_alpha   90.00
_cell.angle_beta   90.00
_cell.angle_gamma   90.00
#
_symmetry.space_group_name_H-M   'P 1'
#
loop_
_entity.id
_entity.type
_entity.pdbx_description
1 polymer ?
#
loop_
_entity_poly.entity_id
_entity_poly.type
_entity_poly.pdbx_seq_one_letter_code
_entity_poly.pdbx_strand_id
1 'polypeptide(L)'
;MRSDYRGGKRHLRPDRAKVGSFDGGWGASYMARIVGQKKAREIWFLCRQYDAQQALDMGLVNTVVPLADLEKETVRWCREMLQNSPMALRCLKAALNADCDGRAGLQELAGNATMLFYMTEEGQEGRNAFNQKRQPDFSKFKRNP
;
A
#
# COMPACT_ATOMS: atom_id res chain seq x y z
N MET A 1 -9.12 -4.22 4.08
CA MET A 1 -8.45 -4.63 2.83
C MET A 1 -7.58 -3.49 2.35
N ARG A 2 -8.10 -2.25 2.16
CA ARG A 2 -7.26 -1.09 1.80
C ARG A 2 -6.49 -0.41 2.96
N SER A 3 -6.62 -0.93 4.18
CA SER A 3 -5.93 -0.38 5.37
C SER A 3 -4.82 -1.36 5.74
N ASP A 4 -3.62 -0.82 6.01
CA ASP A 4 -2.42 -1.56 6.40
C ASP A 4 -2.50 -2.13 7.83
N TYR A 5 -3.59 -1.80 8.56
CA TYR A 5 -3.87 -2.32 9.90
C TYR A 5 -5.37 -2.63 10.08
N ARG A 6 -5.66 -3.73 10.80
CA ARG A 6 -7.01 -4.09 11.26
C ARG A 6 -6.96 -4.61 12.69
N GLY A 7 -7.77 -3.98 13.54
CA GLY A 7 -7.99 -4.40 14.91
C GLY A 7 -9.48 -4.49 15.24
N GLY A 8 -9.87 -5.56 15.97
CA GLY A 8 -11.07 -5.59 16.81
C GLY A 8 -12.14 -6.59 16.38
N LYS A 9 -12.92 -7.07 17.36
CA LYS A 9 -14.06 -8.00 17.22
C LYS A 9 -15.16 -7.42 16.31
N ARG A 10 -14.97 -7.49 15.00
CA ARG A 10 -16.06 -7.37 14.02
C ARG A 10 -15.91 -8.51 13.04
N HIS A 11 -16.89 -9.42 13.08
CA HIS A 11 -17.06 -10.43 12.05
C HIS A 11 -16.99 -9.73 10.68
N LEU A 12 -16.10 -10.20 9.80
CA LEU A 12 -16.18 -9.80 8.40
C LEU A 12 -17.54 -10.28 7.89
N ARG A 13 -18.37 -9.33 7.44
CA ARG A 13 -19.65 -9.62 6.79
C ARG A 13 -19.52 -9.37 5.29
N PRO A 14 -19.18 -10.39 4.50
CA PRO A 14 -19.38 -10.37 3.06
C PRO A 14 -20.86 -10.65 2.77
N ASP A 15 -21.78 -9.78 3.21
CA ASP A 15 -23.22 -9.92 2.95
C ASP A 15 -23.66 -9.33 1.61
N ARG A 16 -22.73 -8.71 0.87
CA ARG A 16 -23.04 -7.95 -0.36
C ARG A 16 -23.84 -8.74 -1.39
N ALA A 17 -23.48 -10.00 -1.69
CA ALA A 17 -24.23 -10.80 -2.66
C ALA A 17 -25.62 -11.20 -2.15
N LYS A 18 -25.80 -11.34 -0.81
CA LYS A 18 -27.10 -11.60 -0.19
C LYS A 18 -28.05 -10.40 -0.23
N VAL A 19 -27.53 -9.19 -0.44
CA VAL A 19 -28.32 -7.94 -0.57
C VAL A 19 -28.32 -7.37 -2.00
N GLY A 20 -27.97 -8.19 -3.00
CA GLY A 20 -28.00 -7.78 -4.42
C GLY A 20 -26.87 -6.83 -4.82
N SER A 21 -25.73 -6.85 -4.13
CA SER A 21 -24.57 -5.99 -4.37
C SER A 21 -23.27 -6.80 -4.53
N PHE A 22 -22.24 -6.21 -5.12
CA PHE A 22 -20.90 -6.80 -5.23
C PHE A 22 -19.83 -5.70 -5.39
N ASP A 23 -18.56 -6.04 -5.10
CA ASP A 23 -17.40 -5.20 -5.43
C ASP A 23 -16.40 -6.02 -6.24
N GLY A 24 -16.44 -5.85 -7.56
CA GLY A 24 -15.55 -6.52 -8.51
C GLY A 24 -14.19 -5.83 -8.69
N GLY A 25 -13.95 -4.70 -8.01
CA GLY A 25 -12.67 -4.00 -8.01
C GLY A 25 -11.71 -4.61 -6.98
N TRP A 26 -11.06 -3.77 -6.17
CA TRP A 26 -10.15 -4.24 -5.12
C TRP A 26 -10.85 -5.11 -4.05
N GLY A 27 -12.18 -5.05 -3.91
CA GLY A 27 -12.93 -5.99 -3.06
C GLY A 27 -12.75 -7.46 -3.48
N ALA A 28 -12.56 -7.73 -4.77
CA ALA A 28 -12.34 -9.08 -5.29
C ALA A 28 -10.86 -9.32 -5.66
N SER A 29 -10.28 -8.47 -6.52
CA SER A 29 -8.94 -8.68 -7.07
C SER A 29 -7.85 -8.58 -6.00
N TYR A 30 -7.89 -7.54 -5.17
CA TYR A 30 -6.92 -7.34 -4.10
C TYR A 30 -7.13 -8.31 -2.93
N MET A 31 -8.38 -8.68 -2.62
CA MET A 31 -8.64 -9.75 -1.65
C MET A 31 -7.94 -11.06 -2.05
N ALA A 32 -8.01 -11.43 -3.33
CA ALA A 32 -7.34 -12.63 -3.82
C ALA A 32 -5.80 -12.56 -3.76
N ARG A 33 -5.22 -11.34 -3.80
CA ARG A 33 -3.78 -11.11 -3.55
C ARG A 33 -3.38 -11.29 -2.08
N ILE A 34 -4.34 -11.17 -1.15
CA ILE A 34 -4.12 -11.33 0.29
C ILE A 34 -4.32 -12.80 0.72
N VAL A 35 -5.52 -13.34 0.50
CA VAL A 35 -5.93 -14.66 1.04
C VAL A 35 -5.86 -15.80 0.01
N GLY A 36 -5.45 -15.49 -1.22
CA GLY A 36 -5.44 -16.43 -2.35
C GLY A 36 -6.80 -16.63 -3.02
N GLN A 37 -6.77 -17.17 -4.24
CA GLN A 37 -7.96 -17.33 -5.11
C GLN A 37 -9.07 -18.19 -4.49
N LYS A 38 -8.71 -19.28 -3.80
CA LYS A 38 -9.69 -20.20 -3.21
C LYS A 38 -10.50 -19.51 -2.10
N LYS A 39 -9.82 -18.86 -1.14
CA LYS A 39 -10.48 -18.18 -0.02
C LYS A 39 -11.24 -16.94 -0.48
N ALA A 40 -10.71 -16.16 -1.41
CA ALA A 40 -11.44 -15.00 -1.94
C ALA A 40 -12.78 -15.40 -2.57
N ARG A 41 -12.81 -16.48 -3.37
CA ARG A 41 -14.05 -17.03 -3.95
C ARG A 41 -14.99 -17.57 -2.89
N GLU A 42 -14.47 -18.29 -1.88
CA GLU A 42 -15.26 -18.79 -0.75
C GLU A 42 -15.96 -17.66 0.00
N ILE A 43 -15.23 -16.58 0.32
CA ILE A 43 -15.74 -15.40 1.01
C ILE A 43 -16.86 -14.74 0.21
N TRP A 44 -16.65 -14.52 -1.09
CA TRP A 44 -17.61 -13.82 -1.95
C TRP A 44 -18.84 -14.65 -2.31
N PHE A 45 -18.68 -15.95 -2.54
CA PHE A 45 -19.78 -16.80 -3.00
C PHE A 45 -20.65 -17.32 -1.85
N LEU A 46 -20.05 -17.65 -0.70
CA LEU A 46 -20.80 -18.22 0.42
C LEU A 46 -21.30 -17.19 1.41
N CYS A 47 -20.76 -15.96 1.37
CA CYS A 47 -21.17 -14.87 2.24
C CYS A 47 -21.21 -15.27 3.73
N ARG A 48 -20.24 -16.09 4.16
CA ARG A 48 -20.09 -16.57 5.54
C ARG A 48 -19.39 -15.52 6.38
N GLN A 49 -19.67 -15.54 7.68
CA GLN A 49 -18.92 -14.74 8.64
C GLN A 49 -17.71 -15.52 9.11
N TYR A 50 -16.60 -14.81 9.28
CA TYR A 50 -15.36 -15.35 9.81
C TYR A 50 -15.00 -14.59 11.09
N ASP A 51 -14.59 -15.31 12.12
CA ASP A 51 -14.08 -14.72 13.35
C ASP A 51 -12.65 -14.18 13.18
N ALA A 52 -12.11 -13.57 14.24
CA ALA A 52 -10.78 -12.96 14.19
C ALA A 52 -9.67 -13.99 13.98
N GLN A 53 -9.78 -15.18 14.56
CA GLN A 53 -8.77 -16.23 14.45
C GLN A 53 -8.75 -16.80 13.04
N GLN A 54 -9.92 -17.12 12.48
CA GLN A 54 -10.05 -17.57 11.09
C GLN A 54 -9.50 -16.53 10.11
N ALA A 55 -9.73 -15.24 10.38
CA ALA A 55 -9.18 -14.15 9.57
C ALA A 55 -7.64 -14.10 9.66
N LEU A 56 -7.06 -14.36 10.83
CA LEU A 56 -5.60 -14.44 11.00
C LEU A 56 -5.03 -15.66 10.27
N ASP A 57 -5.64 -16.83 10.45
CA ASP A 57 -5.19 -18.10 9.86
C ASP A 57 -5.18 -18.05 8.32
N MET A 58 -6.09 -17.29 7.71
CA MET A 58 -6.12 -17.12 6.25
C MET A 58 -5.30 -15.92 5.74
N GLY A 59 -4.60 -15.19 6.63
CA GLY A 59 -3.78 -14.03 6.28
C GLY A 59 -4.56 -12.74 5.99
N LEU A 60 -5.84 -12.65 6.35
CA LEU A 60 -6.69 -11.49 6.10
C LEU A 60 -6.45 -10.33 7.08
N VAL A 61 -5.89 -10.62 8.25
CA VAL A 61 -5.44 -9.65 9.26
C VAL A 61 -4.02 -10.00 9.71
N ASN A 62 -3.25 -9.00 10.12
CA ASN A 62 -1.85 -9.19 10.49
C ASN A 62 -1.67 -9.73 11.92
N THR A 63 -2.56 -9.38 12.85
CA THR A 63 -2.49 -9.82 14.25
C THR A 63 -3.88 -9.79 14.90
N VAL A 64 -4.05 -10.55 16.00
CA VAL A 64 -5.26 -10.60 16.82
C VAL A 64 -4.87 -10.41 18.28
N VAL A 65 -5.48 -9.43 18.94
CA VAL A 65 -5.26 -9.11 20.36
C VAL A 65 -6.59 -9.00 21.12
N PRO A 66 -6.59 -9.12 22.46
CA PRO A 66 -7.77 -8.81 23.27
C PRO A 66 -8.30 -7.42 22.97
N LEU A 67 -9.63 -7.26 23.05
CA LEU A 67 -10.27 -5.98 22.74
C LEU A 67 -9.74 -4.82 23.59
N ALA A 68 -9.41 -5.09 24.86
CA ALA A 68 -8.85 -4.10 25.79
C ALA A 68 -7.45 -3.60 25.37
N ASP A 69 -6.68 -4.42 24.64
CA ASP A 69 -5.33 -4.08 24.19
C ASP A 69 -5.29 -3.52 22.77
N LEU A 70 -6.45 -3.37 22.13
CA LEU A 70 -6.52 -3.07 20.70
C LEU A 70 -5.81 -1.76 20.34
N GLU A 71 -6.13 -0.69 21.05
CA GLU A 71 -5.51 0.62 20.82
C GLU A 71 -4.02 0.57 21.16
N LYS A 72 -3.65 -0.07 22.27
CA LYS A 72 -2.27 -0.23 22.71
C LYS A 72 -1.40 -0.88 21.65
N GLU A 73 -1.83 -2.02 21.10
CA GLU A 73 -1.09 -2.71 20.05
C GLU A 73 -1.06 -1.90 18.74
N THR A 74 -2.16 -1.24 18.39
CA THR A 74 -2.21 -0.37 17.21
C THR A 74 -1.20 0.78 17.30
N VAL A 75 -1.18 1.48 18.43
CA VAL A 75 -0.26 2.60 18.68
C VAL A 75 1.19 2.11 18.69
N ARG A 76 1.44 0.91 19.24
CA ARG A 76 2.77 0.28 19.19
C ARG A 76 3.25 0.12 17.75
N TRP A 77 2.46 -0.48 16.86
CA TRP A 77 2.83 -0.67 15.46
C TRP A 77 3.07 0.66 14.73
N CYS A 78 2.22 1.66 14.99
CA CYS A 78 2.43 3.01 14.47
C CYS A 78 3.77 3.59 14.94
N ARG A 79 4.10 3.46 16.24
CA ARG A 79 5.36 3.95 16.80
C ARG A 79 6.57 3.24 16.20
N GLU A 80 6.47 1.95 15.93
CA GLU A 80 7.52 1.17 15.26
C GLU A 80 7.73 1.68 13.82
N MET A 81 6.66 1.89 13.04
CA MET A 81 6.77 2.47 11.69
C MET A 81 7.32 3.90 11.69
N LEU A 82 6.98 4.71 12.71
CA LEU A 82 7.48 6.09 12.85
C LEU A 82 9.01 6.16 13.10
N GLN A 83 9.66 5.05 13.49
CA GLN A 83 11.12 5.00 13.58
C GLN A 83 11.80 4.79 12.22
N ASN A 84 11.04 4.45 11.17
CA ASN A 84 11.58 4.14 9.86
C ASN A 84 11.62 5.37 8.94
N SER A 85 12.44 5.33 7.89
CA SER A 85 12.52 6.40 6.89
C SER A 85 11.17 6.64 6.21
N PRO A 86 10.55 7.83 6.34
CA PRO A 86 9.29 8.14 5.66
C PRO A 86 9.39 8.04 4.14
N MET A 87 10.58 8.35 3.59
CA MET A 87 10.85 8.23 2.16
C MET A 87 10.89 6.77 1.71
N ALA A 88 11.52 5.89 2.50
CA ALA A 88 11.53 4.46 2.18
C ALA A 88 10.11 3.88 2.25
N LEU A 89 9.34 4.20 3.28
CA LEU A 89 7.98 3.71 3.46
C LEU A 89 7.05 4.10 2.30
N ARG A 90 7.10 5.36 1.85
CA ARG A 90 6.26 5.79 0.72
C ARG A 90 6.67 5.16 -0.61
N CYS A 91 7.96 4.97 -0.87
CA CYS A 91 8.43 4.31 -2.09
C CYS A 91 8.06 2.83 -2.10
N LEU A 92 8.19 2.14 -0.96
CA LEU A 92 7.76 0.75 -0.80
C LEU A 92 6.26 0.59 -1.01
N LYS A 93 5.45 1.50 -0.45
CA LYS A 93 4.00 1.48 -0.65
C LYS A 93 3.62 1.66 -2.13
N ALA A 94 4.23 2.63 -2.81
CA ALA A 94 4.01 2.83 -4.24
C ALA A 94 4.44 1.63 -5.08
N ALA A 95 5.55 0.97 -4.73
CA ALA A 95 6.01 -0.24 -5.40
C ALA A 95 5.05 -1.43 -5.20
N LEU A 96 4.51 -1.61 -3.99
CA LEU A 96 3.48 -2.63 -3.72
C LEU A 96 2.19 -2.36 -4.50
N ASN A 97 1.76 -1.09 -4.59
CA ASN A 97 0.61 -0.71 -5.43
C ASN A 97 0.88 -1.00 -6.91
N ALA A 98 2.10 -0.79 -7.40
CA ALA A 98 2.47 -1.05 -8.81
C ALA A 98 2.32 -2.51 -9.25
N ASP A 99 2.46 -3.49 -8.34
CA ASP A 99 2.16 -4.90 -8.63
C ASP A 99 0.68 -5.15 -8.96
N CYS A 100 -0.21 -4.36 -8.38
CA CYS A 100 -1.66 -4.55 -8.49
C CYS A 100 -2.33 -3.61 -9.50
N ASP A 101 -1.84 -2.37 -9.60
CA ASP A 101 -2.55 -1.27 -10.27
C ASP A 101 -1.93 -0.87 -11.63
N GLY A 102 -0.93 -1.63 -12.10
CA GLY A 102 -0.32 -1.46 -13.42
C GLY A 102 0.16 -0.02 -13.65
N ARG A 103 -0.36 0.64 -14.70
CA ARG A 103 0.04 2.02 -15.06
C ARG A 103 -0.27 3.04 -13.95
N ALA A 104 -1.34 2.84 -13.19
CA ALA A 104 -1.69 3.76 -12.10
C ALA A 104 -0.70 3.62 -10.93
N GLY A 105 -0.30 2.40 -10.57
CA GLY A 105 0.74 2.21 -9.55
C GLY A 105 2.13 2.65 -10.04
N LEU A 106 2.46 2.44 -11.31
CA LEU A 106 3.69 2.98 -11.92
C LEU A 106 3.72 4.52 -11.90
N GLN A 107 2.57 5.18 -12.07
CA GLN A 107 2.48 6.64 -11.95
C GLN A 107 2.86 7.11 -10.54
N GLU A 108 2.37 6.45 -9.49
CA GLU A 108 2.72 6.78 -8.10
C GLU A 108 4.21 6.56 -7.84
N LEU A 109 4.75 5.42 -8.28
CA LEU A 109 6.17 5.09 -8.11
C LEU A 109 7.08 6.08 -8.86
N ALA A 110 6.76 6.38 -10.12
CA ALA A 110 7.49 7.36 -10.93
C ALA A 110 7.38 8.78 -10.34
N GLY A 111 6.24 9.13 -9.74
CA GLY A 111 6.07 10.40 -9.03
C GLY A 111 7.03 10.56 -7.85
N ASN A 112 7.23 9.49 -7.06
CA ASN A 112 8.22 9.48 -5.99
C ASN A 112 9.67 9.58 -6.54
N ALA A 113 9.97 8.89 -7.64
CA ALA A 113 11.28 8.99 -8.29
C ALA A 113 11.58 10.41 -8.81
N THR A 114 10.61 11.07 -9.46
CA THR A 114 10.74 12.46 -9.93
C THR A 114 10.97 13.43 -8.77
N MET A 115 10.25 13.26 -7.65
CA MET A 115 10.46 14.09 -6.47
C MET A 115 11.88 13.93 -5.90
N LEU A 116 12.38 12.70 -5.80
CA LEU A 116 13.76 12.43 -5.38
C LEU A 116 14.77 13.04 -6.35
N PHE A 117 14.55 12.91 -7.66
CA PHE A 117 15.40 13.51 -8.68
C PHE A 117 15.48 15.03 -8.54
N TYR A 118 14.38 15.71 -8.26
CA TYR A 118 14.35 17.16 -8.04
C TYR A 118 15.10 17.62 -6.77
N MET A 119 15.40 16.72 -5.84
CA MET A 119 16.25 17.02 -4.69
C MET A 119 17.76 16.93 -5.01
N THR A 120 18.13 16.29 -6.14
CA THR A 120 19.55 16.16 -6.55
C THR A 120 20.10 17.44 -7.17
N GLU A 121 21.42 17.61 -7.12
CA GLU A 121 22.10 18.71 -7.81
C GLU A 121 21.92 18.65 -9.34
N GLU A 122 21.85 17.44 -9.92
CA GLU A 122 21.60 17.24 -11.34
C GLU A 122 20.21 17.72 -11.75
N GLY A 123 19.17 17.34 -11.00
CA GLY A 123 17.81 17.84 -11.22
C GLY A 123 17.71 19.36 -11.08
N GLN A 124 18.44 19.94 -10.13
CA GLN A 124 18.48 21.39 -9.92
C GLN A 124 19.22 22.13 -11.03
N GLU A 125 20.29 21.57 -11.60
CA GLU A 125 21.03 22.16 -12.73
C GLU A 125 20.12 22.42 -13.93
N GLY A 126 19.30 21.43 -14.33
CA GLY A 126 18.36 21.59 -15.44
C GLY A 126 17.36 22.72 -15.20
N ARG A 127 16.76 22.77 -14.01
CA ARG A 127 15.84 23.85 -13.60
C ARG A 127 16.53 25.22 -13.61
N ASN A 128 17.72 25.31 -13.04
CA ASN A 128 18.45 26.55 -12.90
C ASN A 128 18.89 27.08 -14.27
N ALA A 129 19.37 26.21 -15.16
CA ALA A 129 19.77 26.57 -16.52
C ALA A 129 18.59 27.12 -17.33
N PHE A 130 17.42 26.48 -17.24
CA PHE A 130 16.18 26.96 -17.85
C PHE A 130 15.82 28.37 -17.36
N ASN A 131 15.79 28.58 -16.04
CA ASN A 131 15.49 29.88 -15.45
C ASN A 131 16.50 30.97 -15.84
N GLN A 132 17.77 30.59 -16.00
CA GLN A 132 18.86 31.47 -16.40
C GLN A 132 19.00 31.62 -17.91
N LYS A 133 18.14 30.97 -18.72
CA LYS A 133 18.17 30.96 -20.19
C LYS A 133 19.54 30.58 -20.77
N ARG A 134 20.23 29.64 -20.12
CA ARG A 134 21.51 29.06 -20.58
C ARG A 134 21.34 27.58 -20.85
N GLN A 135 22.29 27.00 -21.58
CA GLN A 135 22.36 25.54 -21.71
C GLN A 135 22.74 24.92 -20.34
N PRO A 136 22.13 23.78 -19.95
CA PRO A 136 22.53 23.06 -18.77
C PRO A 136 23.89 22.38 -18.96
N ASP A 137 24.69 22.33 -17.91
CA ASP A 137 25.95 21.58 -17.90
C ASP A 137 25.89 20.42 -16.89
N PHE A 138 25.69 19.21 -17.42
CA PHE A 138 25.65 17.98 -16.64
C PHE A 138 27.00 17.26 -16.56
N SER A 139 28.07 17.80 -17.16
CA SER A 139 29.38 17.12 -17.22
C SER A 139 30.02 16.87 -15.85
N LYS A 140 29.69 17.72 -14.86
CA LYS A 140 30.12 17.61 -13.46
C LYS A 140 29.49 16.43 -12.70
N PHE A 141 28.40 15.84 -13.21
CA PHE A 141 27.74 14.70 -12.57
C PHE A 141 28.28 13.39 -13.16
N LYS A 142 28.96 12.59 -12.33
CA LYS A 142 29.51 11.30 -12.75
C LYS A 142 28.37 10.35 -13.10
N ARG A 143 28.46 9.71 -14.27
CA ARG A 143 27.53 8.65 -14.65
C ARG A 143 27.79 7.41 -13.80
N ASN A 144 26.77 7.01 -13.04
CA ASN A 144 26.77 5.71 -12.37
C ASN A 144 26.70 4.59 -13.43
N PRO A 145 27.27 3.40 -13.14
CA PRO A 145 27.30 2.28 -14.08
C PRO A 145 25.90 1.73 -14.41
#